data_AF-A0A938AVF5-F1
#
_entry.id   AF-A0A938AVF5-F1
#
_cell.length_a   1.000
_cell.length_b   1.000
_cell.length_c   1.000
_cell.angle_alpha   90.00
_cell.angle_beta   90.00
_cell.angle_gamma   90.00
#
_symmetry.space_group_name_H-M   'P 1'
#
loop_
_entity.id
_entity.type
_entity.pdbx_description
1 polymer ?
#
loop_
_entity_poly.entity_id
_entity_poly.type
_entity_poly.pdbx_seq_one_letter_code
_entity_poly.pdbx_strand_id
1 'polypeptide(L)'
;QRLRSTAFELLMSHHHLDCKNCAKNKNCELQRIASRLGLKLKPKRLKKIPQRLPIDSSHPLIIYDRNKCVLCGKCVWICHEQGTGILDFAFRGISTIVTTISDIPLAEAGCNSCLACVAICPVGALVPKTGVPIESAYITASHSK
;
A
#
# COMPACT_ATOMS: atom_id res chain seq x y z
N GLN A 1 16.61 4.18 -19.97
CA GLN A 1 16.84 3.93 -18.53
C GLN A 1 16.48 5.13 -17.63
N ARG A 2 16.87 6.37 -17.97
CA ARG A 2 16.64 7.59 -17.16
C ARG A 2 15.20 7.79 -16.64
N LEU A 3 14.18 7.54 -17.46
CA LEU A 3 12.78 7.72 -17.07
C LEU A 3 12.36 6.85 -15.88
N ARG A 4 12.75 5.55 -15.88
CA ARG A 4 12.41 4.61 -14.80
C ARG A 4 13.07 5.02 -13.49
N SER A 5 14.32 5.48 -13.55
CA SER A 5 15.03 5.98 -12.37
C SER A 5 14.38 7.23 -11.80
N THR A 6 14.04 8.21 -12.64
CA THR A 6 13.35 9.42 -12.19
C THR A 6 11.99 9.11 -11.55
N ALA A 7 11.19 8.22 -12.16
CA ALA A 7 9.91 7.80 -11.60
C ALA A 7 10.07 7.11 -10.24
N PHE A 8 11.06 6.22 -10.12
CA PHE A 8 11.39 5.58 -8.84
C PHE A 8 11.78 6.61 -7.77
N GLU A 9 12.62 7.58 -8.13
CA GLU A 9 13.02 8.63 -7.20
C GLU A 9 11.85 9.51 -6.74
N LEU A 10 10.87 9.76 -7.61
CA LEU A 10 9.63 10.46 -7.25
C LEU A 10 8.79 9.64 -6.26
N LEU A 11 8.61 8.34 -6.49
CA LEU A 11 7.94 7.46 -5.52
C LEU A 11 8.67 7.48 -4.17
N MET A 12 10.00 7.36 -4.22
CA MET A 12 10.82 7.39 -3.00
C MET A 12 10.83 8.77 -2.34
N SER A 13 10.56 9.89 -3.02
CA SER A 13 10.55 11.21 -2.38
C SER A 13 9.41 11.32 -1.35
N HIS A 14 8.31 10.62 -1.61
CA HIS A 14 7.11 10.61 -0.78
C HIS A 14 7.04 9.43 0.19
N HIS A 15 7.51 8.25 -0.22
CA HIS A 15 7.42 7.02 0.56
C HIS A 15 8.23 7.07 1.86
N HIS A 16 7.58 6.73 2.99
CA HIS A 16 8.26 6.56 4.27
C HIS A 16 9.07 5.25 4.29
N LEU A 17 10.39 5.41 4.20
CA LEU A 17 11.34 4.30 4.17
C LEU A 17 11.70 3.84 5.59
N ASP A 18 11.07 2.77 6.05
CA ASP A 18 11.47 2.03 7.26
C ASP A 18 11.49 0.51 6.96
N CYS A 19 12.46 0.09 6.15
CA CYS A 19 12.56 -1.33 5.77
C CYS A 19 12.89 -2.26 6.94
N LYS A 20 13.52 -1.75 8.01
CA LYS A 20 13.92 -2.59 9.15
C LYS A 20 12.69 -3.12 9.89
N ASN A 21 11.67 -2.29 10.06
CA ASN A 21 10.44 -2.65 10.78
C ASN A 21 9.23 -2.90 9.84
N CYS A 22 9.47 -3.04 8.54
CA CYS A 22 8.40 -3.25 7.56
C CYS A 22 8.08 -4.74 7.38
N ALA A 23 6.80 -5.11 7.51
CA ALA A 23 6.35 -6.50 7.32
C ALA A 23 6.58 -7.03 5.89
N LYS A 24 6.70 -6.16 4.88
CA LYS A 24 7.03 -6.53 3.49
C LYS A 24 8.53 -6.51 3.20
N ASN A 25 9.39 -6.35 4.21
CA ASN A 25 10.84 -6.39 3.99
C ASN A 25 11.25 -7.70 3.30
N LYS A 26 12.16 -7.61 2.31
CA LYS A 26 12.58 -8.70 1.40
C LYS A 26 11.50 -9.21 0.43
N ASN A 27 10.24 -8.78 0.57
CA ASN A 27 9.13 -9.10 -0.33
C ASN A 27 8.41 -7.83 -0.84
N CYS A 28 9.14 -6.71 -0.94
CA CYS A 28 8.61 -5.41 -1.33
C CYS A 28 9.00 -5.07 -2.76
N GLU A 29 8.03 -4.63 -3.57
CA GLU A 29 8.27 -4.36 -5.00
C GLU A 29 9.20 -3.16 -5.22
N LEU A 30 9.21 -2.17 -4.32
CA LEU A 30 10.18 -1.08 -4.36
C LEU A 30 11.63 -1.59 -4.19
N GLN A 31 11.84 -2.61 -3.33
CA GLN A 31 13.15 -3.25 -3.17
C GLN A 31 13.57 -3.99 -4.43
N ARG A 32 12.62 -4.72 -5.06
CA ARG A 32 12.88 -5.41 -6.33
C ARG A 32 13.20 -4.44 -7.47
N ILE A 33 12.43 -3.37 -7.62
CA ILE A 33 12.67 -2.33 -8.63
C ILE A 33 14.03 -1.69 -8.41
N ALA A 34 14.36 -1.32 -7.17
CA ALA A 34 15.66 -0.75 -6.83
C ALA A 34 16.81 -1.70 -7.22
N SER A 35 16.71 -2.97 -6.84
CA SER A 35 17.70 -4.00 -7.19
C SER A 35 17.84 -4.18 -8.70
N ARG A 36 16.72 -4.28 -9.43
CA ARG A 36 16.71 -4.49 -10.89
C ARG A 36 17.29 -3.32 -11.67
N LEU A 37 17.12 -2.10 -11.16
CA LEU A 37 17.62 -0.88 -11.81
C LEU A 37 18.99 -0.43 -11.29
N GLY A 38 19.59 -1.14 -10.32
CA GLY A 38 20.85 -0.73 -9.69
C GLY A 38 20.73 0.57 -8.88
N LEU A 39 19.55 0.87 -8.34
CA LEU A 39 19.26 2.09 -7.59
C LEU A 39 19.31 1.86 -6.07
N LYS A 40 19.65 2.92 -5.32
CA LYS A 40 19.54 2.91 -3.86
C LYS A 40 18.11 3.22 -3.44
N LEU A 41 17.60 2.54 -2.42
CA LEU A 41 16.28 2.83 -1.81
C LEU A 41 16.18 4.23 -1.18
N LYS A 42 17.32 4.87 -0.90
CA LYS A 42 17.39 6.26 -0.45
C LYS A 42 18.10 7.12 -1.50
N PRO A 43 17.42 7.50 -2.59
CA PRO A 43 17.96 8.47 -3.53
C PRO A 43 18.20 9.82 -2.86
N LYS A 44 19.26 10.52 -3.26
CA LYS A 44 19.64 11.83 -2.71
C LYS A 44 19.25 13.01 -3.59
N ARG A 45 18.86 12.76 -4.86
CA ARG A 45 18.64 13.81 -5.86
C ARG A 45 17.41 14.67 -5.58
N LEU A 46 16.35 14.08 -5.03
CA LEU A 46 15.09 14.78 -4.74
C LEU A 46 14.92 15.00 -3.23
N LYS A 47 14.40 16.17 -2.87
CA LYS A 47 13.99 16.47 -1.48
C LYS A 47 12.86 15.52 -1.08
N LYS A 48 12.93 15.01 0.15
CA LYS A 48 11.85 14.21 0.74
C LYS A 48 10.67 15.10 1.08
N ILE A 49 9.47 14.64 0.73
CA ILE A 49 8.19 15.29 1.05
C ILE A 49 7.26 14.22 1.64
N PRO A 50 7.61 13.66 2.82
CA PRO A 50 6.79 12.62 3.44
C PRO A 50 5.50 13.23 3.94
N GLN A 51 4.39 12.51 3.76
CA GLN A 51 3.20 12.78 4.55
C GLN A 51 3.38 12.21 5.97
N ARG A 52 2.66 12.78 6.93
CA ARG A 52 2.56 12.27 8.30
C ARG A 52 1.10 11.93 8.57
N LEU A 53 0.65 10.84 7.98
CA LEU A 53 -0.72 10.35 8.14
C LEU A 53 -0.79 9.43 9.36
N PRO A 54 -1.92 9.45 10.10
CA PRO A 54 -2.14 8.49 11.16
C PRO A 54 -2.21 7.07 10.58
N ILE A 55 -1.55 6.14 11.29
CA ILE A 55 -1.62 4.72 11.01
C ILE A 55 -2.96 4.22 11.54
N ASP A 56 -3.78 3.65 10.67
CA ASP A 56 -5.03 3.03 11.07
C ASP A 56 -4.77 1.59 11.50
N SER A 57 -5.07 1.32 12.76
CA SER A 57 -4.98 0.00 13.38
C SER A 57 -6.31 -0.45 14.00
N SER A 58 -7.40 0.26 13.67
CA SER A 58 -8.76 0.00 14.18
C SER A 58 -9.26 -1.38 13.79
N HIS A 59 -9.00 -1.81 12.55
CA HIS A 59 -9.49 -3.08 12.03
C HIS A 59 -8.87 -4.29 12.77
N PRO A 60 -9.65 -5.33 13.14
CA PRO A 60 -9.15 -6.46 13.94
C PRO A 60 -8.06 -7.28 13.24
N LEU A 61 -8.02 -7.27 11.89
CA LEU A 61 -7.08 -8.09 11.12
C LEU A 61 -6.02 -7.31 10.33
N ILE A 62 -6.20 -6.00 10.13
CA ILE A 62 -5.43 -5.21 9.16
C ILE A 62 -4.78 -4.02 9.88
N ILE A 63 -3.55 -3.71 9.51
CA ILE A 63 -2.90 -2.43 9.81
C ILE A 63 -2.73 -1.69 8.48
N TYR A 64 -3.18 -0.44 8.44
CA TYR A 64 -3.08 0.42 7.28
C TYR A 64 -2.19 1.65 7.54
N ASP A 65 -0.99 1.59 6.99
CA ASP A 65 0.02 2.66 7.04
C ASP A 65 0.15 3.35 5.66
N ARG A 66 -0.64 4.40 5.48
CA ARG A 66 -0.69 5.20 4.25
C ARG A 66 0.65 5.85 3.90
N ASN A 67 1.54 6.07 4.88
CA ASN A 67 2.85 6.66 4.65
C ASN A 67 3.76 5.74 3.81
N LYS A 68 3.43 4.46 3.72
CA LYS A 68 4.11 3.47 2.86
C LYS A 68 3.39 3.25 1.53
N CYS A 69 2.27 3.92 1.26
CA CYS A 69 1.54 3.77 0.01
C CYS A 69 2.32 4.37 -1.17
N VAL A 70 2.14 3.79 -2.36
CA VAL A 70 2.72 4.27 -3.62
C VAL A 70 1.63 4.61 -4.65
N LEU A 71 0.39 4.76 -4.20
CA LEU A 71 -0.78 5.14 -5.01
C LEU A 71 -1.00 4.26 -6.26
N CYS A 72 -0.68 2.97 -6.17
CA CYS A 72 -0.79 2.05 -7.32
C CYS A 72 -2.22 1.59 -7.65
N GLY A 73 -3.21 1.90 -6.80
CA GLY A 73 -4.63 1.57 -7.03
C GLY A 73 -5.02 0.09 -6.92
N LYS A 74 -4.07 -0.84 -6.75
CA LYS A 74 -4.39 -2.28 -6.68
C LYS A 74 -5.37 -2.64 -5.55
N CYS A 75 -5.25 -1.99 -4.40
CA CYS A 75 -6.16 -2.18 -3.27
C CYS A 75 -7.57 -1.64 -3.55
N VAL A 76 -7.67 -0.49 -4.23
CA VAL A 76 -8.95 0.09 -4.67
C VAL A 76 -9.65 -0.87 -5.62
N TRP A 77 -8.94 -1.30 -6.67
CA TRP A 77 -9.46 -2.24 -7.66
C TRP A 77 -9.99 -3.53 -7.02
N ILE A 78 -9.16 -4.24 -6.23
CA ILE A 78 -9.61 -5.51 -5.64
C ILE A 78 -10.72 -5.30 -4.60
N CYS A 79 -10.76 -4.17 -3.91
CA CYS A 79 -11.82 -3.87 -2.94
C CYS A 79 -13.18 -3.70 -3.62
N HIS A 80 -13.21 -3.11 -4.83
CA HIS A 80 -14.38 -3.08 -5.70
C HIS A 80 -14.76 -4.48 -6.22
N GLU A 81 -13.79 -5.27 -6.69
CA GLU A 81 -14.05 -6.65 -7.16
C GLU A 81 -14.62 -7.55 -6.06
N GLN A 82 -14.24 -7.34 -4.80
CA GLN A 82 -14.81 -8.05 -3.65
C GLN A 82 -16.18 -7.49 -3.19
N GLY A 83 -16.76 -6.55 -3.93
CA GLY A 83 -18.11 -6.01 -3.71
C GLY A 83 -18.25 -4.99 -2.57
N THR A 84 -17.15 -4.63 -1.89
CA THR A 84 -17.19 -3.66 -0.78
C THR A 84 -16.95 -2.23 -1.25
N GLY A 85 -15.95 -1.99 -2.11
CA GLY A 85 -15.65 -0.66 -2.65
C GLY A 85 -15.30 0.40 -1.60
N ILE A 86 -14.82 -0.01 -0.41
CA ILE A 86 -14.62 0.91 0.72
C ILE A 86 -13.32 1.70 0.66
N LEU A 87 -12.39 1.35 -0.24
CA LEU A 87 -11.11 2.05 -0.44
C LEU A 87 -11.14 2.76 -1.78
N ASP A 88 -10.85 4.06 -1.79
CA ASP A 88 -10.75 4.86 -3.02
C ASP A 88 -9.70 5.97 -2.88
N PHE A 89 -9.39 6.66 -3.98
CA PHE A 89 -8.54 7.83 -4.01
C PHE A 89 -9.30 9.06 -3.50
N ALA A 90 -8.69 9.79 -2.57
CA ALA A 90 -9.18 11.08 -2.08
C ALA A 90 -8.16 12.19 -2.34
N PHE A 91 -8.65 13.44 -2.32
CA PHE A 91 -7.89 14.67 -2.57
C PHE A 91 -7.22 14.72 -3.96
N ARG A 92 -6.30 15.68 -4.16
CA ARG A 92 -5.66 15.95 -5.45
C ARG A 92 -4.18 16.29 -5.30
N GLY A 93 -3.41 16.04 -6.36
CA GLY A 93 -2.00 16.40 -6.46
C GLY A 93 -1.14 15.67 -5.43
N ILE A 94 -0.24 16.38 -4.76
CA ILE A 94 0.66 15.80 -3.75
C ILE A 94 -0.08 15.36 -2.47
N SER A 95 -1.32 15.80 -2.29
CA SER A 95 -2.18 15.43 -1.16
C SER A 95 -3.03 14.19 -1.45
N THR A 96 -2.94 13.59 -2.65
CA THR A 96 -3.70 12.39 -2.98
C THR A 96 -3.33 11.23 -2.07
N ILE A 97 -4.34 10.58 -1.50
CA ILE A 97 -4.19 9.38 -0.67
C ILE A 97 -5.20 8.34 -1.11
N VAL A 98 -4.95 7.08 -0.78
CA VAL A 98 -6.00 6.05 -0.77
C VAL A 98 -6.58 6.02 0.63
N THR A 99 -7.90 6.17 0.77
CA THR A 99 -8.59 6.13 2.06
C THR A 99 -10.02 5.64 1.90
N THR A 100 -10.74 5.56 3.01
CA THR A 100 -12.15 5.20 3.07
C THR A 100 -13.04 6.39 2.76
N ILE A 101 -14.33 6.14 2.50
CA ILE A 101 -15.32 7.22 2.37
C ILE A 101 -15.30 8.06 3.65
N SER A 102 -15.17 9.37 3.51
CA SER A 102 -15.08 10.32 4.63
C SER A 102 -13.87 10.14 5.56
N ASP A 103 -12.83 9.39 5.15
CA ASP A 103 -11.61 9.16 5.91
C ASP A 103 -11.82 8.53 7.31
N ILE A 104 -12.89 7.74 7.45
CA ILE A 104 -13.21 7.01 8.69
C ILE A 104 -12.32 5.77 8.88
N PRO A 105 -12.14 5.27 10.11
CA PRO A 105 -11.34 4.07 10.35
C PRO A 105 -11.85 2.84 9.59
N LEU A 106 -10.96 1.96 9.15
CA LEU A 106 -11.28 0.73 8.41
C LEU A 106 -12.29 -0.18 9.14
N ALA A 107 -12.28 -0.17 10.48
CA ALA A 107 -13.26 -0.91 11.28
C ALA A 107 -14.70 -0.40 11.11
N GLU A 108 -14.87 0.89 10.81
CA GLU A 108 -16.17 1.56 10.66
C GLU A 108 -16.60 1.67 9.19
N ALA A 109 -15.67 1.47 8.26
CA ALA A 109 -15.88 1.64 6.83
C ALA A 109 -16.66 0.50 6.14
N GLY A 110 -17.11 -0.53 6.87
CA GLY A 110 -17.83 -1.66 6.27
C GLY A 110 -16.91 -2.69 5.60
N CYS A 111 -15.67 -2.85 6.07
CA CYS A 111 -14.75 -3.86 5.56
C CYS A 111 -15.26 -5.29 5.88
N ASN A 112 -15.34 -6.16 4.87
CA ASN A 112 -15.73 -7.56 5.05
C ASN A 112 -14.58 -8.48 5.50
N SER A 113 -13.41 -7.94 5.84
CA SER A 113 -12.25 -8.71 6.31
C SER A 113 -11.70 -9.76 5.33
N CYS A 114 -11.95 -9.65 4.01
CA CYS A 114 -11.48 -10.64 3.02
C CYS A 114 -9.95 -10.67 2.78
N LEU A 115 -9.21 -9.67 3.29
CA LEU A 115 -7.75 -9.54 3.17
C LEU A 115 -7.20 -9.45 1.73
N ALA A 116 -8.05 -9.34 0.70
CA ALA A 116 -7.61 -9.28 -0.70
C ALA A 116 -6.71 -8.05 -0.98
N CYS A 117 -7.02 -6.91 -0.36
CA CYS A 117 -6.22 -5.69 -0.46
C CYS A 117 -4.81 -5.84 0.18
N VAL A 118 -4.69 -6.63 1.25
CA VAL A 118 -3.42 -6.97 1.91
C VAL A 118 -2.57 -7.88 1.04
N ALA A 119 -3.21 -8.88 0.40
CA ALA A 119 -2.54 -9.82 -0.49
C ALA A 119 -1.93 -9.12 -1.72
N ILE A 120 -2.68 -8.23 -2.36
CA ILE A 120 -2.24 -7.57 -3.60
C ILE A 120 -1.33 -6.35 -3.38
N CYS A 121 -1.24 -5.81 -2.15
CA CYS A 121 -0.44 -4.62 -1.88
C CYS A 121 1.06 -4.91 -2.13
N PRO A 122 1.71 -4.16 -3.04
CA PRO A 122 3.11 -4.41 -3.43
C PRO A 122 4.14 -3.89 -2.41
N VAL A 123 3.69 -3.12 -1.42
CA VAL A 123 4.49 -2.43 -0.41
C VAL A 123 3.87 -2.60 0.97
N GLY A 124 4.53 -2.12 2.03
CA GLY A 124 4.07 -2.28 3.42
C GLY A 124 2.92 -1.36 3.84
N ALA A 125 2.06 -0.92 2.93
CA ALA A 125 0.97 -0.01 3.25
C ALA A 125 -0.19 -0.75 3.93
N LEU A 126 -0.63 -1.88 3.36
CA LEU A 126 -1.63 -2.76 3.94
C LEU A 126 -0.96 -4.07 4.36
N VAL A 127 -1.00 -4.37 5.65
CA VAL A 127 -0.35 -5.55 6.22
C VAL A 127 -1.29 -6.26 7.20
N PRO A 128 -1.21 -7.58 7.34
CA PRO A 128 -1.98 -8.27 8.37
C PRO A 128 -1.44 -7.92 9.76
N LYS A 129 -2.30 -7.98 10.77
CA LYS A 129 -1.85 -8.02 12.17
C LYS A 129 -1.10 -9.33 12.47
N THR A 130 -0.25 -9.31 13.49
CA THR A 130 0.54 -10.48 13.90
C THR A 130 -0.37 -11.68 14.15
N GLY A 131 -0.03 -12.84 13.58
CA GLY A 131 -0.80 -14.08 13.73
C GLY A 131 -1.96 -14.26 12.76
N VAL A 132 -2.24 -13.29 11.88
CA VAL A 132 -3.27 -13.42 10.85
C VAL A 132 -2.65 -14.05 9.58
N PRO A 133 -3.05 -15.27 9.17
CA PRO A 133 -2.56 -15.90 7.94
C PRO A 133 -3.17 -15.22 6.69
N ILE A 134 -2.38 -15.08 5.62
CA ILE A 134 -2.82 -14.48 4.34
C ILE A 134 -3.19 -15.55 3.29
N GLU A 135 -2.93 -16.84 3.57
CA GLU A 135 -3.07 -17.94 2.60
C GLU A 135 -4.52 -18.12 2.08
N SER A 136 -5.53 -17.67 2.83
CA SER A 136 -6.95 -17.76 2.45
C SER A 136 -7.42 -16.68 1.45
N ALA A 137 -6.63 -15.64 1.19
CA ALA A 137 -7.04 -14.55 0.27
C ALA A 137 -6.98 -14.93 -1.23
N TYR A 138 -6.40 -16.07 -1.58
CA TYR A 138 -6.22 -16.51 -2.97
C TYR A 138 -7.43 -17.24 -3.58
N ILE A 139 -8.40 -17.67 -2.78
CA ILE A 139 -9.45 -18.60 -3.24
C ILE A 139 -10.58 -17.90 -4.04
N THR A 140 -10.85 -16.60 -3.84
CA THR A 140 -11.95 -15.93 -4.56
C THR A 140 -11.56 -15.25 -5.88
N ALA A 141 -10.26 -15.12 -6.19
CA ALA A 141 -9.81 -14.50 -7.45
C ALA A 141 -9.78 -15.46 -8.66
N SER A 142 -10.10 -16.75 -8.48
CA SER A 142 -10.00 -17.78 -9.53
C SER A 142 -11.34 -18.32 -10.04
N HIS A 143 -12.47 -17.73 -9.64
CA HIS A 143 -13.82 -18.09 -10.14
C HIS A 143 -14.60 -16.89 -10.67
N SER A 144 -14.01 -16.19 -11.64
CA SER A 144 -14.77 -15.51 -12.69
C SER A 144 -14.18 -15.95 -14.02
N LYS A 145 -14.67 -17.10 -14.51
CA LYS A 145 -14.73 -17.37 -15.94
C LYS A 145 -15.94 -16.63 -16.50
#